data_AF-A0A2W6WTN8-F1
#
_entry.id   AF-A0A2W6WTN8-F1
#
_cell.length_a   1.000
_cell.length_b   1.000
_cell.length_c   1.000
_cell.angle_alpha   90.00
_cell.angle_beta   90.00
_cell.angle_gamma   90.00
#
_symmetry.space_group_name_H-M   'P 1'
#
loop_
_entity.id
_entity.type
_entity.pdbx_description
1 polymer ?
#
loop_
_entity_poly.entity_id
_entity_poly.type
_entity_poly.pdbx_seq_one_letter_code
_entity_poly.pdbx_strand_id
1 'polypeptide(L)' 'MGILDHGDIAELQWPAMKMGFAIRPELLADIKVGGKVNGEIDWDGKDGTVAKVEEVGS' A
#
# COMPACT_ATOMS: atom_id res chain seq x y z
N MET A 1 -1.74 7.22 -9.37
CA MET A 1 -0.95 7.34 -8.13
C MET A 1 -1.92 7.50 -6.98
N GLY A 2 -1.91 6.59 -6.00
CA GLY A 2 -2.76 6.64 -4.82
C GLY A 2 -1.93 6.94 -3.57
N ILE A 3 -2.49 7.66 -2.59
CA ILE A 3 -1.82 7.91 -1.31
C ILE A 3 -2.26 6.82 -0.33
N LEU A 4 -1.30 6.11 0.24
CA LEU A 4 -1.52 5.11 1.29
C LEU A 4 -0.90 5.58 2.60
N ASP A 5 -1.63 5.39 3.69
CA ASP A 5 -1.13 5.55 5.06
C ASP A 5 -0.60 4.19 5.50
N HIS A 6 0.69 3.96 5.25
CA HIS A 6 1.32 2.67 5.53
C HIS A 6 1.93 2.68 6.94
N GLY A 7 1.93 1.50 7.57
CA GLY A 7 2.70 1.27 8.80
C GLY A 7 4.21 1.20 8.54
N ASP A 8 4.99 0.89 9.57
CA ASP A 8 6.43 0.74 9.44
C ASP A 8 6.78 -0.34 8.40
N ILE A 9 7.67 0.00 7.46
CA ILE A 9 8.22 -0.93 6.47
C ILE A 9 9.67 -1.20 6.86
N ALA A 10 9.87 -2.21 7.71
CA ALA A 10 11.16 -2.50 8.34
C ALA A 10 12.28 -2.77 7.32
N GLU A 11 11.95 -3.44 6.21
CA GLU A 11 12.93 -3.80 5.16
C GLU A 11 13.54 -2.58 4.47
N LEU A 12 12.77 -1.50 4.33
CA LEU A 12 13.23 -0.22 3.78
C LEU A 12 13.62 0.78 4.88
N GLN A 13 13.51 0.39 6.16
CA GLN A 13 13.67 1.26 7.33
C GLN A 13 12.78 2.50 7.31
N TRP A 14 11.57 2.38 6.73
CA TRP A 14 10.63 3.49 6.67
C TRP A 14 9.68 3.46 7.87
N PRO A 15 9.49 4.60 8.57
CA PRO A 15 8.46 4.70 9.59
C PRO A 15 7.07 4.77 8.95
N ALA A 16 6.03 4.60 9.77
CA ALA A 16 4.66 4.83 9.36
C ALA A 16 4.48 6.25 8.80
N MET A 17 3.97 6.35 7.57
CA MET A 17 3.77 7.63 6.89
C MET A 17 2.77 7.53 5.74
N LYS A 18 2.35 8.70 5.26
CA LYS A 18 1.55 8.84 4.04
C LYS A 18 2.46 9.00 2.84
N MET A 19 2.40 8.06 1.91
CA MET A 19 3.23 8.05 0.71
C MET A 19 2.41 7.67 -0.53
N GLY A 20 2.82 8.18 -1.69
CA GLY A 20 2.24 7.83 -2.98
C GLY A 20 2.81 6.52 -3.52
N PHE A 21 1.94 5.59 -3.89
CA PHE A 21 2.29 4.37 -4.62
C PHE A 21 1.49 4.26 -5.91
N ALA A 22 2.11 3.67 -6.94
CA ALA A 22 1.36 3.21 -8.10
C ALA A 22 0.48 2.04 -7.65
N ILE A 23 -0.83 2.14 -7.88
CA ILE A 23 -1.78 1.10 -7.55
C ILE A 23 -2.79 0.98 -8.68
N ARG A 24 -3.10 -0.25 -9.07
CA ARG A 24 -4.10 -0.51 -10.09
C ARG A 24 -5.50 -0.50 -9.46
N PRO A 25 -6.49 0.21 -10.04
CA PRO A 25 -7.83 0.35 -9.43
C PRO A 25 -8.52 -0.98 -9.12
N GLU A 26 -8.28 -2.02 -9.93
CA GLU A 26 -8.85 -3.35 -9.74
C GLU A 26 -8.41 -4.03 -8.44
N LEU A 27 -7.25 -3.66 -7.88
CA LEU A 27 -6.82 -4.15 -6.57
C LEU A 27 -7.67 -3.57 -5.43
N LEU A 28 -8.30 -2.42 -5.64
CA LEU A 28 -9.08 -1.71 -4.62
C LEU A 28 -10.59 -1.83 -4.81
N ALA A 29 -11.06 -2.63 -5.76
CA ALA A 29 -12.47 -2.64 -6.19
C ALA A 29 -13.46 -2.85 -5.01
N ASP A 30 -13.08 -3.68 -4.04
CA ASP A 30 -13.92 -4.01 -2.88
C ASP A 30 -13.45 -3.31 -1.58
N ILE A 31 -12.37 -2.51 -1.64
CA ILE A 31 -11.80 -1.82 -0.48
C ILE A 31 -12.31 -0.39 -0.42
N LYS A 32 -13.08 -0.08 0.63
CA LYS A 32 -13.51 1.30 0.90
C LYS A 32 -12.34 2.17 1.37
N VAL A 33 -12.42 3.47 1.06
CA VAL A 33 -11.49 4.46 1.63
C VAL A 33 -11.53 4.40 3.16
N GLY A 34 -10.34 4.35 3.78
CA GLY A 34 -10.20 4.16 5.23
C GLY A 34 -10.20 2.70 5.68
N GLY A 35 -10.44 1.75 4.77
CA GLY A 35 -10.23 0.32 5.02
C GLY A 35 -8.76 0.01 5.28
N LYS A 36 -8.50 -0.91 6.21
CA LYS A 36 -7.16 -1.43 6.47
C LYS A 36 -6.92 -2.65 5.59
N VAL A 37 -5.75 -2.69 5.00
CA VAL A 37 -5.31 -3.79 4.14
C VAL A 37 -3.92 -4.23 4.56
N ASN A 38 -3.65 -5.51 4.37
CA ASN A 38 -2.28 -5.99 4.22
C ASN A 38 -1.89 -5.80 2.75
N GLY A 39 -0.66 -5.39 2.48
CA GLY A 39 -0.21 -5.13 1.13
C GLY A 39 1.22 -5.58 0.90
N GLU A 40 1.50 -5.94 -0.35
CA GLU A 40 2.85 -6.14 -0.85
C GLU A 40 3.19 -4.99 -1.80
N ILE A 41 4.37 -4.40 -1.62
CA ILE A 41 4.91 -3.40 -2.54
C ILE A 41 6.11 -3.98 -3.29
N ASP A 42 6.18 -3.71 -4.58
CA ASP A 42 7.39 -3.83 -5.37
C ASP A 42 8.09 -2.46 -5.38
N TRP A 43 9.37 -2.45 -5.02
CA TRP A 43 10.17 -1.24 -4.84
C TRP A 43 11.47 -1.35 -5.63
N ASP A 44 11.66 -0.46 -6.60
CA ASP A 44 12.84 -0.46 -7.47
C ASP A 44 13.96 0.48 -6.99
N GLY A 45 13.80 1.13 -5.83
CA GLY A 45 14.69 2.17 -5.32
C GLY A 45 14.26 3.60 -5.63
N LYS A 46 13.25 3.78 -6.49
CA LYS A 46 12.79 5.09 -6.98
C LYS A 46 11.27 5.23 -6.92
N ASP A 47 10.54 4.24 -7.40
CA ASP A 47 9.08 4.21 -7.49
C ASP A 47 8.54 2.90 -6.88
N GLY A 48 7.42 3.02 -6.16
CA GLY A 48 6.77 1.89 -5.51
C GLY A 48 5.46 1.53 -6.19
N THR A 49 5.26 0.25 -6.49
CA THR A 49 4.02 -0.29 -7.05
C THR A 49 3.39 -1.30 -6.10
N VAL A 50 2.10 -1.15 -5.82
CA VAL A 50 1.36 -2.14 -5.03
C VAL A 50 1.12 -3.38 -5.89
N ALA A 51 1.71 -4.49 -5.45
CA ALA A 51 1.63 -5.77 -6.13
C ALA A 51 0.37 -6.53 -5.74
N LYS A 52 0.04 -6.51 -4.43
CA LYS A 52 -1.13 -7.18 -3.85
C LYS A 52 -1.71 -6.37 -2.70
N VAL A 53 -3.01 -6.56 -2.48
CA VAL A 53 -3.72 -6.10 -1.28
C VAL A 53 -4.68 -7.18 -0.83
N GLU A 54 -4.81 -7.33 0.48
CA GLU A 54 -5.76 -8.22 1.13
C GLU A 54 -6.46 -7.42 2.24
N GLU A 55 -7.79 -7.44 2.27
CA GLU A 55 -8.53 -6.78 3.34
C GLU A 55 -8.19 -7.42 4.68
N VAL A 56 -7.86 -6.59 5.66
CA VAL A 56 -7.76 -7.08 7.04
C VAL A 56 -9.19 -7.27 7.52
N GLY A 57 -9.63 -8.52 7.62
CA GLY A 57 -10.96 -8.89 8.06
C GLY A 57 -11.40 -8.12 9.32
N SER A 58 -12.67 -7.71 9.33
CA SER A 58 -13.31 -6.99 10.44
C SER A 58 -13.41 -7.82 11.71
#